data_AF-A0A1K1Q2C2-F1
#
_entry.id   AF-A0A1K1Q2C2-F1
#
_cell.length_a   1.000
_cell.length_b   1.000
_cell.length_c   1.000
_cell.angle_alpha   90.00
_cell.angle_beta   90.00
_cell.angle_gamma   90.00
#
_symmetry.space_group_name_H-M   'P 1'
#
loop_
_entity.id
_entity.type
_entity.pdbx_description
1 polymer ?
#
loop_
_entity_poly.entity_id
_entity_poly.type
_entity_poly.pdbx_seq_one_letter_code
_entity_poly.pdbx_strand_id
1 'polypeptide(L)'
;MKIYFKTITYTILLAFSVTVLSCKSSTEETTTEKSSVLPNGMRLTILKKNKDITSIGILTGSNYGTTHTYTYNVLLHEPDINWSYGSGEPKNFLFCKDTTYIHYANKNSYPTKVKDSITNTTTTEYHYKVENVYQKYIDNRYFFNLFGDDFWLDITPERYNQIKNSCNEYAIPNDGELVVVNE
;
A
#
# COMPACT_ATOMS: atom_id res chain seq x y z
N MET A 1 1.48 -52.24 -32.11
CA MET A 1 1.87 -50.90 -32.64
C MET A 1 0.82 -49.80 -32.42
N LYS A 2 -0.49 -50.06 -32.55
CA LYS A 2 -1.55 -49.03 -32.35
C LYS A 2 -1.71 -48.50 -30.91
N ILE A 3 -1.43 -49.32 -29.89
CA ILE A 3 -1.58 -48.93 -28.47
C ILE A 3 -0.53 -47.88 -28.07
N TYR A 4 0.74 -48.09 -28.44
CA TYR A 4 1.83 -47.14 -28.19
C TYR A 4 1.61 -45.78 -28.86
N PHE A 5 0.99 -45.76 -30.05
CA PHE A 5 0.72 -44.51 -30.77
C PHE A 5 -0.31 -43.64 -30.04
N LYS A 6 -1.39 -44.23 -29.53
CA LYS A 6 -2.38 -43.51 -28.70
C LYS A 6 -1.75 -42.94 -27.44
N THR A 7 -0.95 -43.73 -26.71
CA THR A 7 -0.30 -43.29 -25.48
C THR A 7 0.65 -42.11 -25.73
N ILE A 8 1.48 -42.18 -26.77
CA ILE A 8 2.38 -41.08 -27.17
C ILE A 8 1.59 -39.81 -27.53
N THR A 9 0.47 -39.96 -28.24
CA THR A 9 -0.36 -38.81 -28.65
C THR A 9 -0.99 -38.12 -27.42
N TYR A 10 -1.50 -38.90 -26.45
CA TYR A 10 -2.04 -38.34 -25.20
C TYR A 10 -0.97 -37.64 -24.36
N THR A 11 0.25 -38.18 -24.28
CA THR A 11 1.35 -37.54 -23.54
C THR A 11 1.76 -36.21 -24.18
N ILE A 12 1.81 -36.14 -25.52
CA ILE A 12 2.10 -34.90 -26.24
C ILE A 12 0.98 -33.87 -26.04
N LEU A 13 -0.28 -34.30 -26.09
CA LEU A 13 -1.44 -33.40 -25.89
C LEU A 13 -1.51 -32.85 -24.46
N LEU A 14 -1.17 -33.67 -23.47
CA LEU A 14 -1.08 -33.27 -22.06
C LEU A 14 0.11 -32.34 -21.82
N ALA A 15 1.28 -32.62 -22.40
CA ALA A 15 2.44 -31.73 -22.31
C ALA A 15 2.15 -30.38 -22.96
N PHE A 16 1.48 -30.39 -24.13
CA PHE A 16 1.07 -29.18 -24.83
C PHE A 16 0.06 -28.38 -23.99
N SER A 17 -0.97 -29.03 -23.41
CA SER A 17 -1.99 -28.34 -22.59
C SER A 17 -1.39 -27.65 -21.36
N VAL A 18 -0.41 -28.25 -20.69
CA VAL A 18 0.29 -27.65 -19.54
C VAL A 18 1.10 -26.42 -19.95
N THR A 19 1.69 -26.43 -21.15
CA THR A 19 2.45 -25.28 -21.65
C THR A 19 1.57 -24.10 -22.05
N VAL A 20 0.35 -24.33 -22.56
CA VAL A 20 -0.59 -23.23 -22.89
C VAL A 20 -1.17 -22.56 -21.66
N LEU A 21 -1.24 -23.29 -20.54
CA LEU A 21 -1.73 -22.76 -19.26
C LEU A 21 -0.63 -22.12 -18.41
N SER A 22 0.64 -22.18 -18.84
CA SER A 22 1.74 -21.63 -18.07
C SER A 22 1.86 -20.11 -18.28
N CYS A 23 1.95 -19.39 -17.17
CA CYS A 23 2.10 -17.94 -17.12
C CYS A 23 3.50 -17.59 -16.58
N LYS A 24 4.13 -16.56 -17.14
CA LYS A 24 5.35 -15.96 -16.61
C LYS A 24 4.99 -14.59 -16.04
N SER A 25 5.59 -14.22 -14.90
CA SER A 25 5.49 -12.87 -14.37
C SER A 25 6.68 -12.01 -14.82
N SER A 26 6.39 -10.77 -15.18
CA SER A 26 7.37 -9.68 -15.28
C SER A 26 7.15 -8.76 -14.09
N THR A 27 8.23 -8.31 -13.44
CA THR A 27 8.15 -7.38 -12.31
C THR A 27 8.98 -6.15 -12.64
N GLU A 28 8.36 -4.98 -12.56
CA GLU A 28 9.02 -3.69 -12.69
C GLU A 28 8.94 -2.98 -11.34
N GLU A 29 10.09 -2.60 -10.78
CA GLU A 29 10.16 -1.85 -9.53
C GLU A 29 10.82 -0.50 -9.79
N THR A 30 10.19 0.57 -9.33
CA THR A 30 10.76 1.92 -9.40
C THR A 30 10.70 2.58 -8.04
N THR A 31 11.80 3.22 -7.63
CA THR A 31 11.87 3.99 -6.39
C THR A 31 12.08 5.44 -6.74
N THR A 32 11.19 6.30 -6.25
CA THR A 32 11.29 7.75 -6.39
C THR A 32 11.57 8.36 -5.03
N GLU A 33 12.58 9.21 -4.98
CA GLU A 33 12.91 10.01 -3.80
C GLU A 33 12.59 11.48 -4.06
N LYS A 34 11.88 12.10 -3.13
CA LYS A 34 11.55 13.52 -3.19
C LYS A 34 11.85 14.18 -1.85
N SER A 35 12.79 15.11 -1.85
CA SER A 35 13.07 15.96 -0.68
C SER A 35 12.33 17.28 -0.79
N SER A 36 11.79 17.76 0.32
CA SER A 36 11.11 19.05 0.41
C SER A 36 11.40 19.74 1.73
N VAL A 37 11.34 21.07 1.73
CA VAL A 37 11.34 21.88 2.95
C VAL A 37 9.92 22.37 3.18
N LEU A 38 9.37 22.09 4.35
CA LEU A 38 8.06 22.58 4.76
C LEU A 38 8.12 24.07 5.12
N PRO A 39 6.99 24.80 5.11
CA PRO A 39 6.97 26.22 5.46
C PRO A 39 7.51 26.54 6.86
N ASN A 40 7.50 25.60 7.81
CA ASN A 40 8.14 25.75 9.12
C ASN A 40 9.65 25.44 9.12
N GLY A 41 10.26 25.25 7.97
CA GLY A 41 11.70 25.00 7.81
C GLY A 41 12.13 23.55 7.95
N MET A 42 11.24 22.63 8.34
CA MET A 42 11.61 21.23 8.49
C MET A 42 11.82 20.54 7.16
N ARG A 43 12.80 19.66 7.13
CA ARG A 43 13.18 18.89 5.95
C ARG A 43 12.53 17.53 6.00
N LEU A 44 11.83 17.18 4.93
CA LEU A 44 11.27 15.85 4.74
C LEU A 44 11.82 15.20 3.48
N THR A 45 11.91 13.88 3.49
CA THR A 45 12.22 13.04 2.34
C THR A 45 11.15 11.98 2.21
N ILE A 46 10.58 11.85 1.01
CA ILE A 46 9.54 10.88 0.69
C ILE A 46 10.15 9.88 -0.28
N LEU A 47 10.16 8.63 0.13
CA LEU A 47 10.53 7.49 -0.68
C LEU A 47 9.25 6.76 -1.08
N LYS A 48 8.91 6.80 -2.37
CA LYS A 48 7.83 5.99 -2.94
C LYS A 48 8.46 4.84 -3.72
N LYS A 49 8.07 3.61 -3.41
CA LYS A 49 8.41 2.42 -4.20
C LYS A 49 7.17 1.93 -4.92
N ASN A 50 7.18 1.94 -6.24
CA ASN A 50 6.17 1.32 -7.09
C ASN A 50 6.64 -0.06 -7.52
N LYS A 51 5.69 -0.98 -7.64
CA LYS A 51 5.91 -2.33 -8.12
C LYS A 51 4.74 -2.78 -8.98
N ASP A 52 5.02 -2.99 -10.25
CA ASP A 52 4.09 -3.51 -11.23
C ASP A 52 4.44 -4.97 -11.53
N ILE A 53 3.46 -5.86 -11.37
CA ILE A 53 3.61 -7.28 -11.71
C ILE A 53 2.65 -7.59 -12.86
N THR A 54 3.21 -7.81 -14.05
CA THR A 54 2.45 -8.19 -15.24
C THR A 54 2.50 -9.70 -15.44
N SER A 55 1.34 -10.31 -15.63
CA SER A 55 1.19 -11.74 -15.92
C SER A 55 1.09 -11.95 -17.43
N ILE A 56 2.02 -12.70 -18.03
CA ILE A 56 2.11 -12.90 -19.49
C ILE A 56 2.05 -14.39 -19.82
N GLY A 57 1.17 -14.78 -20.75
CA GLY A 57 1.10 -16.15 -21.25
C GLY A 57 2.35 -16.54 -22.04
N ILE A 58 2.97 -17.67 -21.66
CA ILE A 58 4.28 -18.06 -22.22
C ILE A 58 4.18 -18.36 -23.72
N LEU A 59 3.09 -19.00 -24.16
CA LEU A 59 2.88 -19.33 -25.57
C LEU A 59 2.08 -18.28 -26.33
N THR A 60 1.10 -17.66 -25.67
CA THR A 60 0.18 -16.72 -26.30
C THR A 60 0.74 -15.30 -26.37
N GLY A 61 1.75 -14.97 -25.57
CA GLY A 61 2.25 -13.61 -25.39
C GLY A 61 1.19 -12.64 -24.83
N SER A 62 0.03 -13.15 -24.41
CA SER A 62 -1.09 -12.33 -23.97
C SER A 62 -0.85 -11.79 -22.57
N ASN A 63 -1.12 -10.50 -22.37
CA ASN A 63 -1.11 -9.87 -21.05
C ASN A 63 -2.42 -10.19 -20.33
N TYR A 64 -2.34 -10.95 -19.24
CA TYR A 64 -3.47 -11.36 -18.40
C TYR A 64 -3.81 -10.36 -17.28
N GLY A 65 -3.07 -9.27 -17.18
CA GLY A 65 -3.28 -8.23 -16.19
C GLY A 65 -1.97 -7.75 -15.59
N THR A 66 -2.03 -6.53 -15.05
CA THR A 66 -0.94 -5.92 -14.29
C THR A 66 -1.46 -5.54 -12.93
N THR A 67 -0.79 -6.01 -11.88
CA THR A 67 -1.07 -5.63 -10.50
C THR A 67 -0.11 -4.52 -10.10
N HIS A 68 -0.65 -3.35 -9.82
CA HIS A 68 0.10 -2.21 -9.29
C HIS A 68 0.10 -2.24 -7.75
N THR A 69 1.27 -2.09 -7.15
CA THR A 69 1.45 -1.94 -5.70
C THR A 69 2.43 -0.81 -5.43
N TYR A 70 2.25 -0.11 -4.32
CA TYR A 70 3.14 0.95 -3.91
C TYR A 70 3.34 0.95 -2.40
N THR A 71 4.48 1.51 -1.97
CA THR A 71 4.74 1.80 -0.56
C THR A 71 5.35 3.17 -0.37
N TYR A 72 4.95 3.85 0.69
CA TYR A 72 5.52 5.14 1.09
C TYR A 72 6.34 5.01 2.37
N ASN A 73 7.49 5.69 2.37
CA ASN A 73 8.28 5.97 3.56
C ASN A 73 8.55 7.47 3.61
N VAL A 74 8.29 8.11 4.75
CA VAL A 74 8.50 9.54 4.97
C VAL A 74 9.46 9.72 6.13
N LEU A 75 10.59 10.36 5.84
CA LEU A 75 11.61 10.71 6.82
C LEU A 75 11.56 12.22 7.08
N LEU A 76 11.35 12.62 8.33
CA LEU A 76 11.66 13.96 8.82
C LEU A 76 13.08 13.92 9.38
N HIS A 77 13.92 14.87 8.99
CA HIS A 77 15.34 14.88 9.40
C HIS A 77 15.56 15.56 10.77
N GLU A 78 14.73 16.54 11.10
CA GLU A 78 14.88 17.37 12.30
C GLU A 78 13.47 17.64 12.88
N PRO A 79 12.98 16.86 13.85
CA PRO A 79 13.61 15.66 14.46
C PRO A 79 13.63 14.44 13.53
N ASP A 80 14.55 13.49 13.80
CA ASP A 80 14.65 12.20 13.10
C ASP A 80 13.43 11.31 13.42
N ILE A 81 12.43 11.40 12.55
CA ILE A 81 11.16 10.68 12.62
C ILE A 81 10.95 9.95 11.30
N ASN A 82 10.78 8.63 11.38
CA ASN A 82 10.47 7.79 10.24
C ASN A 82 9.00 7.33 10.32
N TRP A 83 8.25 7.57 9.24
CA TRP A 83 6.93 7.00 9.06
C TRP A 83 6.93 6.05 7.87
N SER A 84 6.48 4.81 8.09
CA SER A 84 6.42 3.77 7.08
C SER A 84 5.18 2.92 7.29
N TYR A 85 4.19 3.03 6.41
CA TYR A 85 2.91 2.33 6.58
C TYR A 85 2.45 1.62 5.30
N GLY A 86 3.32 0.81 4.70
CA GLY A 86 2.96 -0.01 3.54
C GLY A 86 2.28 0.83 2.45
N SER A 87 1.04 0.49 2.10
CA SER A 87 0.20 1.16 1.09
C SER A 87 -0.52 2.43 1.59
N GLY A 88 -0.22 2.92 2.79
CA GLY A 88 -0.75 4.19 3.27
C GLY A 88 -0.12 5.37 2.54
N GLU A 89 -0.93 6.29 2.03
CA GLU A 89 -0.43 7.50 1.37
C GLU A 89 -0.44 8.69 2.35
N PRO A 90 0.73 9.27 2.67
CA PRO A 90 0.85 10.34 3.66
C PRO A 90 0.27 11.64 3.11
N LYS A 91 -0.66 12.28 3.82
CA LYS A 91 -1.34 13.51 3.37
C LYS A 91 -0.83 14.76 4.07
N ASN A 92 -0.80 14.74 5.39
CA ASN A 92 -0.43 15.90 6.19
C ASN A 92 0.37 15.49 7.43
N PHE A 93 1.32 16.33 7.82
CA PHE A 93 1.83 16.32 9.18
C PHE A 93 1.20 17.44 9.99
N LEU A 94 0.97 17.19 11.27
CA LEU A 94 0.55 18.18 12.25
C LEU A 94 1.61 18.26 13.34
N PHE A 95 2.28 19.40 13.43
CA PHE A 95 3.35 19.62 14.40
C PHE A 95 2.83 20.40 15.59
N CYS A 96 2.85 19.74 16.74
CA CYS A 96 2.53 20.30 18.03
C CYS A 96 3.81 20.57 18.81
N LYS A 97 3.70 21.31 19.92
CA LYS A 97 4.84 21.65 20.78
C LYS A 97 5.62 20.42 21.27
N ASP A 98 4.90 19.34 21.60
CA ASP A 98 5.47 18.19 22.30
C ASP A 98 5.53 16.91 21.46
N THR A 99 4.92 16.91 20.26
CA THR A 99 4.74 15.68 19.47
C THR A 99 4.31 16.02 18.03
N THR A 100 4.40 15.03 17.15
CA THR A 100 3.98 15.12 15.75
C THR A 100 2.84 14.13 15.51
N TYR A 101 1.89 14.52 14.67
CA TYR A 101 0.86 13.61 14.17
C TYR A 101 0.95 13.54 12.65
N ILE A 102 0.47 12.43 12.08
CA ILE A 102 0.35 12.26 10.65
C ILE A 102 -1.08 11.85 10.29
N HIS A 103 -1.60 12.46 9.24
CA HIS A 103 -2.80 12.05 8.53
C HIS A 103 -2.38 11.38 7.23
N TYR A 104 -2.89 10.17 6.99
CA TYR A 104 -2.68 9.43 5.74
C TYR A 104 -4.00 8.83 5.24
N ALA A 105 -4.06 8.56 3.94
CA ALA A 105 -5.14 7.80 3.35
C ALA A 105 -4.72 6.32 3.26
N ASN A 106 -5.63 5.40 3.55
CA ASN A 106 -5.37 3.97 3.39
C ASN A 106 -6.53 3.27 2.68
N LYS A 107 -6.20 2.30 1.83
CA LYS A 107 -7.18 1.45 1.15
C LYS A 107 -7.43 0.20 1.99
N ASN A 108 -8.56 0.17 2.68
CA ASN A 108 -8.99 -0.95 3.52
C ASN A 108 -9.90 -1.91 2.74
N SER A 109 -9.86 -3.19 3.08
CA SER A 109 -10.69 -4.25 2.48
C SER A 109 -11.72 -4.73 3.49
N TYR A 110 -13.00 -4.71 3.12
CA TYR A 110 -14.10 -5.12 3.99
C TYR A 110 -14.83 -6.33 3.41
N PRO A 111 -14.99 -7.41 4.20
CA PRO A 111 -15.79 -8.56 3.77
C PRO A 111 -17.28 -8.24 3.87
N THR A 112 -18.00 -8.44 2.78
CA THR A 112 -19.46 -8.41 2.70
C THR A 112 -19.97 -9.81 2.39
N LYS A 113 -20.96 -10.27 3.15
CA LYS A 113 -21.64 -11.53 2.84
C LYS A 113 -22.73 -11.26 1.82
N VAL A 114 -22.60 -11.86 0.65
CA VAL A 114 -23.59 -11.76 -0.43
C VAL A 114 -24.27 -13.11 -0.54
N LYS A 115 -25.61 -13.08 -0.65
CA LYS A 115 -26.41 -14.29 -0.84
C LYS A 115 -26.84 -14.33 -2.30
N ASP A 116 -26.40 -15.37 -3.00
CA ASP A 116 -26.83 -15.60 -4.37
C ASP A 116 -28.33 -15.98 -4.38
N SER A 117 -29.12 -15.20 -5.10
CA SER A 117 -30.56 -15.39 -5.23
C SER A 117 -30.96 -16.66 -6.01
N ILE A 118 -30.07 -17.20 -6.84
CA ILE A 118 -30.32 -18.37 -7.70
C ILE A 118 -29.86 -19.65 -7.00
N THR A 119 -28.64 -19.66 -6.46
CA THR A 119 -28.03 -20.85 -5.85
C THR A 119 -28.28 -20.94 -4.35
N ASN A 120 -28.79 -19.88 -3.72
CA ASN A 120 -29.04 -19.75 -2.29
C ASN A 120 -27.76 -19.92 -1.43
N THR A 121 -26.58 -19.84 -2.05
CA THR A 121 -25.28 -19.92 -1.37
C THR A 121 -24.83 -18.55 -0.88
N THR A 122 -24.17 -18.52 0.27
CA THR A 122 -23.56 -17.30 0.82
C THR A 122 -22.08 -17.27 0.45
N THR A 123 -21.66 -16.25 -0.29
CA THR A 123 -20.26 -15.98 -0.62
C THR A 123 -19.79 -14.76 0.17
N THR A 124 -18.47 -14.66 0.41
CA THR A 124 -17.85 -13.44 0.93
C THR A 124 -17.22 -12.71 -0.23
N GLU A 125 -17.72 -11.52 -0.50
CA GLU A 125 -17.17 -10.58 -1.45
C GLU A 125 -16.40 -9.51 -0.69
N TYR A 126 -15.28 -9.05 -1.24
CA TYR A 126 -14.50 -7.98 -0.64
C TYR A 126 -14.70 -6.72 -1.45
N HIS A 127 -15.05 -5.63 -0.77
CA HIS A 127 -15.04 -4.30 -1.36
C HIS A 127 -13.95 -3.47 -0.68
N TYR A 128 -13.39 -2.53 -1.43
CA TYR A 128 -12.33 -1.67 -0.94
C TYR A 128 -12.88 -0.28 -0.67
N LYS A 129 -12.45 0.32 0.42
CA LYS A 129 -12.75 1.71 0.76
C LYS A 129 -11.47 2.45 1.10
N VAL A 130 -11.33 3.66 0.57
CA VAL A 130 -10.22 4.55 0.93
C VAL A 130 -10.67 5.43 2.09
N GLU A 131 -9.93 5.38 3.19
CA GLU A 131 -10.30 6.08 4.42
C GLU A 131 -9.14 6.92 4.97
N ASN A 132 -9.49 7.98 5.70
CA ASN A 132 -8.53 8.79 6.43
C ASN A 132 -8.16 8.09 7.73
N VAL A 133 -6.86 7.95 7.97
CA VAL A 133 -6.30 7.40 9.20
C VAL A 133 -5.32 8.40 9.79
N TYR A 134 -5.22 8.40 11.12
CA TYR A 134 -4.49 9.39 11.89
C TYR A 134 -3.62 8.69 12.91
N GLN A 135 -2.36 9.10 13.02
CA GLN A 135 -1.41 8.54 13.97
C GLN A 135 -0.69 9.64 14.74
N LYS A 136 -0.38 9.34 16.00
CA LYS A 136 0.48 10.14 16.87
C LYS A 136 1.86 9.49 16.93
N TYR A 137 2.90 10.31 16.80
CA TYR A 137 4.27 9.88 17.04
C TYR A 137 4.56 9.79 18.55
N ILE A 138 5.06 8.65 18.99
CA ILE A 138 5.55 8.42 20.34
C ILE A 138 7.04 8.18 20.26
N ASP A 139 7.82 9.11 20.83
CA ASP A 139 9.26 8.96 21.00
C ASP A 139 9.53 8.50 22.44
N ASN A 140 9.85 7.22 22.62
CA ASN A 140 10.32 6.69 23.91
C ASN A 140 11.83 6.49 23.90
N ARG A 141 12.57 7.16 23.02
CA ARG A 141 14.02 7.09 23.01
C ARG A 141 14.58 7.98 24.12
N TYR A 142 15.46 7.42 24.96
CA TYR A 142 16.14 8.12 26.05
C TYR A 142 17.67 7.94 25.90
N PHE A 143 18.45 8.86 26.48
CA PHE A 143 19.92 8.92 26.40
C PHE A 143 20.48 8.85 24.96
N PHE A 144 20.69 10.02 24.33
CA PHE A 144 21.31 10.13 22.99
C PHE A 144 20.67 9.26 21.89
N ASN A 145 19.35 9.00 21.96
CA ASN A 145 18.62 8.09 21.06
C ASN A 145 19.15 6.65 21.05
N LEU A 146 19.83 6.21 22.11
CA LEU A 146 20.45 4.87 22.17
C LEU A 146 19.52 3.79 22.76
N PHE A 147 18.54 4.17 23.57
CA PHE A 147 17.68 3.22 24.28
C PHE A 147 16.21 3.56 24.14
N GLY A 148 15.36 2.55 23.92
CA GLY A 148 13.93 2.72 23.66
C GLY A 148 13.63 2.78 22.17
N ASP A 149 12.34 2.68 21.84
CA ASP A 149 11.85 2.65 20.46
C ASP A 149 10.96 3.87 20.20
N ASP A 150 10.86 4.26 18.94
CA ASP A 150 9.83 5.17 18.47
C ASP A 150 8.76 4.41 17.67
N PHE A 151 7.52 4.89 17.75
CA PHE A 151 6.40 4.26 17.04
C PHE A 151 5.25 5.22 16.78
N TRP A 152 4.35 4.78 15.91
CA TRP A 152 3.13 5.48 15.57
C TRP A 152 1.93 4.80 16.22
N LEU A 153 1.14 5.58 16.96
CA LEU A 153 -0.07 5.11 17.63
C LEU A 153 -1.30 5.67 16.92
N ASP A 154 -2.20 4.80 16.47
CA ASP A 154 -3.46 5.21 15.85
C ASP A 154 -4.30 6.05 16.81
N ILE A 155 -4.88 7.14 16.29
CA ILE A 155 -5.78 8.03 17.02
C ILE A 155 -7.07 8.25 16.23
N THR A 156 -8.13 8.66 16.93
CA THR A 156 -9.41 8.91 16.27
C THR A 156 -9.40 10.22 15.48
N PRO A 157 -10.22 10.34 14.42
CA PRO A 157 -10.38 11.58 13.66
C PRO A 157 -10.81 12.76 14.55
N GLU A 158 -11.67 12.52 15.54
CA GLU A 158 -12.13 13.54 16.49
C GLU A 158 -10.97 14.08 17.31
N ARG A 159 -10.08 13.19 17.77
CA ARG A 159 -8.90 13.59 18.54
C ARG A 159 -7.94 14.43 17.69
N TYR A 160 -7.70 14.02 16.45
CA TYR A 160 -6.87 14.77 15.51
C TYR A 160 -7.44 16.18 15.27
N ASN A 161 -8.75 16.27 14.96
CA ASN A 161 -9.44 17.53 14.70
C ASN A 161 -9.46 18.48 15.92
N GLN A 162 -9.59 17.94 17.14
CA GLN A 162 -9.51 18.75 18.37
C GLN A 162 -8.13 19.41 18.54
N ILE A 163 -7.05 18.67 18.26
CA ILE A 163 -5.67 19.15 18.46
C ILE A 163 -5.25 20.09 17.31
N LYS A 164 -5.77 19.87 16.10
CA LYS A 164 -5.44 20.60 14.88
C LYS A 164 -5.47 22.13 15.05
N ASN A 165 -6.42 22.66 15.82
CA ASN A 165 -6.54 24.10 16.07
C ASN A 165 -5.40 24.72 16.90
N SER A 166 -4.63 23.89 17.60
CA SER A 166 -3.53 24.31 18.48
C SER A 166 -2.14 24.03 17.91
N CYS A 167 -2.07 23.48 16.69
CA CYS A 167 -0.85 23.00 16.08
C CYS A 167 -0.75 23.45 14.62
N ASN A 168 0.43 23.29 14.01
CA ASN A 168 0.66 23.70 12.63
C ASN A 168 0.57 22.50 11.69
N GLU A 169 -0.36 22.54 10.74
CA GLU A 169 -0.54 21.48 9.75
C GLU A 169 0.16 21.85 8.43
N TYR A 170 0.90 20.90 7.87
CA TYR A 170 1.53 21.05 6.57
C TYR A 170 1.25 19.84 5.69
N ALA A 171 0.97 20.11 4.42
CA ALA A 171 0.78 19.06 3.42
C ALA A 171 2.11 18.36 3.12
N ILE A 172 2.04 17.04 2.98
CA ILE A 172 3.15 16.20 2.56
C ILE A 172 3.05 16.07 1.03
N PRO A 173 4.08 16.47 0.27
CA PRO A 173 4.01 16.49 -1.18
C PRO A 173 4.08 15.07 -1.78
N ASN A 174 2.93 14.48 -2.08
CA ASN A 174 2.79 13.18 -2.75
C ASN A 174 2.22 13.34 -4.17
N ASP A 175 1.98 12.21 -4.83
CA ASP A 175 1.41 12.11 -6.18
C ASP A 175 -0.10 11.82 -6.22
N GLY A 176 -0.77 11.74 -5.07
CA GLY A 176 -2.23 11.66 -5.00
C GLY A 176 -2.81 10.28 -5.33
N GLU A 177 -2.06 9.20 -5.07
CA GLU A 177 -2.42 7.80 -5.40
C GLU A 177 -3.78 7.35 -4.83
N LEU A 178 -4.12 7.83 -3.64
CA LEU A 178 -5.36 7.59 -2.92
C LEU A 178 -6.14 8.89 -2.74
N VAL A 179 -7.38 8.87 -3.23
CA VAL A 179 -8.37 9.94 -3.00
C VAL A 179 -9.48 9.36 -2.14
N VAL A 180 -9.73 9.99 -0.99
CA VAL A 180 -10.87 9.64 -0.14
C VAL A 180 -12.13 10.21 -0.79
N VAL A 181 -13.02 9.31 -1.19
CA VAL A 181 -14.35 9.66 -1.71
C VAL A 181 -15.32 9.62 -0.54
N ASN A 182 -15.95 10.75 -0.23
CA ASN A 182 -17.06 10.78 0.73
C ASN A 182 -18.32 10.33 -0.03
N GLU A 183 -18.78 9.11 0.26
CA GLU A 183 -20.12 8.63 -0.16
C GLU A 183 -21.21 9.16 0.76
#